data_AF-A0A4Y2DEM4-F1
#
_entry.id   AF-A0A4Y2DEM4-F1
#
_cell.length_a   1.000
_cell.length_b   1.000
_cell.length_c   1.000
_cell.angle_alpha   90.00
_cell.angle_beta   90.00
_cell.angle_gamma   90.00
#
_symmetry.space_group_name_H-M   'P 1'
#
loop_
_entity.id
_entity.type
_entity.pdbx_description
1 polymer ?
#
loop_
_entity_poly.entity_id
_entity_poly.type
_entity_poly.pdbx_seq_one_letter_code
_entity_poly.pdbx_strand_id
1 'polypeptide(L)'
;MKIEEVKSEIQEKLSDLERRLIFKTQFDVASSINGRTDFVKASQLVSSLRESAAEVLQGIPADKLRDLTTIEKALGFRFGDSHLMQFYRTELKTRRQKPEESLQVMAADVERLMSLAE
;
A
#
# COMPACT_ATOMS: atom_id res chain seq x y z
N MET A 1 20.99 -5.07 -17.10
CA MET A 1 20.20 -3.83 -17.09
C MET A 1 18.80 -4.07 -16.52
N LYS A 2 17.96 -4.95 -17.11
CA LYS A 2 16.57 -5.18 -16.64
C LYS A 2 16.39 -5.79 -15.23
N ILE A 3 17.29 -6.66 -14.78
CA ILE A 3 17.12 -7.38 -13.48
C ILE A 3 17.44 -6.48 -12.28
N GLU A 4 18.47 -5.64 -12.38
CA GLU A 4 18.85 -4.71 -11.30
C GLU A 4 17.82 -3.58 -11.13
N GLU A 5 17.21 -3.13 -12.23
CA GLU A 5 16.11 -2.16 -12.23
C GLU A 5 14.88 -2.71 -11.49
N VAL A 6 14.46 -3.93 -11.82
CA VAL A 6 13.35 -4.62 -11.13
C VAL A 6 13.64 -4.83 -9.65
N LYS A 7 14.89 -5.15 -9.28
CA LYS A 7 15.29 -5.34 -7.88
C LYS A 7 15.23 -4.02 -7.10
N SER A 8 15.69 -2.92 -7.71
CA SER A 8 15.61 -1.57 -7.14
C SER A 8 14.15 -1.15 -6.92
N GLU A 9 13.27 -1.39 -7.91
CA GLU A 9 11.84 -1.11 -7.78
C GLU A 9 11.16 -1.93 -6.68
N ILE A 10 11.51 -3.22 -6.54
CA ILE A 10 10.97 -4.08 -5.47
C ILE A 10 11.39 -3.55 -4.09
N GLN A 11 12.64 -3.13 -3.96
CA GLN A 11 13.19 -2.64 -2.69
C GLN A 11 12.59 -1.29 -2.28
N GLU A 12 12.39 -0.39 -3.26
CA GLU A 12 11.68 0.88 -3.06
C GLU A 12 10.23 0.65 -2.64
N LYS A 13 9.51 -0.25 -3.33
CA LYS A 13 8.11 -0.61 -3.01
C LYS A 13 7.95 -1.27 -1.64
N LEU A 14 8.91 -2.10 -1.21
CA LEU A 14 8.92 -2.68 0.13
C LEU A 14 9.12 -1.61 1.21
N SER A 15 10.00 -0.63 0.96
CA SER A 15 10.22 0.48 1.88
C SER A 15 8.98 1.38 2.03
N ASP A 16 8.22 1.55 0.96
CA ASP A 16 6.95 2.30 0.98
C ASP A 16 5.86 1.54 1.75
N LEU A 17 5.81 0.21 1.62
CA LEU A 17 4.89 -0.64 2.36
C LEU A 17 5.14 -0.59 3.87
N GLU A 18 6.40 -0.66 4.29
CA GLU A 18 6.79 -0.55 5.71
C GLU A 18 6.43 0.83 6.28
N ARG A 19 6.75 1.92 5.55
CA ARG A 19 6.36 3.28 5.95
C ARG A 19 4.86 3.43 6.09
N ARG A 20 4.08 2.88 5.15
CA ARG A 20 2.60 2.88 5.17
C ARG A 20 2.07 2.18 6.42
N LEU A 21 2.59 0.99 6.73
CA LEU A 21 2.14 0.18 7.87
C LEU A 21 2.47 0.86 9.21
N ILE A 22 3.68 1.42 9.31
CA ILE A 22 4.12 2.18 10.50
C ILE A 22 3.23 3.40 10.70
N PHE A 23 3.01 4.19 9.65
CA PHE A 23 2.17 5.38 9.73
C PHE A 23 0.73 5.04 10.15
N LYS A 24 0.13 4.01 9.54
CA LYS A 24 -1.23 3.56 9.88
C LYS A 24 -1.32 3.15 11.35
N THR A 25 -0.37 2.35 11.83
CA THR A 25 -0.33 1.91 13.23
C THR A 25 -0.18 3.10 14.19
N GLN A 26 0.73 4.04 13.89
CA GLN A 26 0.93 5.24 14.70
C GLN A 26 -0.33 6.13 14.72
N PHE A 27 -1.00 6.28 13.57
CA PHE A 27 -2.24 7.03 13.44
C PHE A 27 -3.39 6.36 14.21
N ASP A 28 -3.55 5.04 14.11
CA ASP A 28 -4.59 4.27 14.81
C ASP A 28 -4.41 4.39 16.33
N VAL A 29 -3.18 4.23 16.83
CA VAL A 29 -2.86 4.44 18.26
C VAL A 29 -3.18 5.87 18.68
N ALA A 30 -2.71 6.88 17.94
CA ALA A 30 -2.95 8.29 18.26
C ALA A 30 -4.44 8.70 18.16
N SER A 31 -5.23 8.02 17.33
CA SER A 31 -6.64 8.31 17.11
C SER A 31 -7.59 7.53 18.02
N SER A 32 -7.12 6.47 18.69
CA SER A 32 -7.87 5.64 19.65
C SER A 32 -8.17 6.32 21.00
N ILE A 33 -7.53 7.45 21.29
CA ILE A 33 -7.70 8.17 22.56
C ILE A 33 -9.06 8.89 22.59
N ASN A 34 -9.91 8.51 23.54
CA ASN A 34 -11.14 9.19 24.00
C ASN A 34 -12.09 9.70 22.92
N GLY A 35 -12.96 8.84 22.38
CA GLY A 35 -14.21 9.26 21.72
C GLY A 35 -14.06 10.25 20.56
N ARG A 36 -12.87 10.32 19.97
CA ARG A 36 -12.53 11.27 18.90
C ARG A 36 -13.44 11.02 17.71
N THR A 37 -14.15 12.06 17.27
CA THR A 37 -15.04 11.98 16.11
C THR A 37 -14.23 11.77 14.83
N ASP A 38 -14.82 11.11 13.84
CA ASP A 38 -14.16 10.85 12.55
C ASP A 38 -13.75 12.14 11.84
N PHE A 39 -14.44 13.25 12.09
CA PHE A 39 -14.05 14.58 11.63
C PHE A 39 -12.68 15.02 12.16
N VAL A 40 -12.42 14.83 13.46
CA VAL A 40 -11.15 15.19 14.08
C VAL A 40 -10.04 14.28 13.56
N LYS A 41 -10.32 12.99 13.36
CA LYS A 41 -9.39 12.03 12.76
C LYS A 41 -9.06 12.40 11.31
N ALA A 42 -10.06 12.73 10.51
CA ALA A 42 -9.89 13.19 9.13
C ALA A 42 -9.02 14.45 9.06
N SER A 43 -9.30 15.44 9.90
CA SER A 43 -8.53 16.69 9.95
C SER A 43 -7.07 16.44 10.37
N GLN A 44 -6.85 15.57 11.36
CA GLN A 44 -5.51 15.18 11.80
C GLN A 44 -4.76 14.43 10.69
N LEU A 45 -5.43 13.50 10.01
CA LEU A 45 -4.86 12.75 8.88
C LEU A 45 -4.44 13.70 7.76
N VAL A 46 -5.33 14.60 7.32
CA VAL A 46 -5.02 15.63 6.31
C VAL A 46 -3.81 16.47 6.73
N SER A 47 -3.74 16.87 7.99
CA SER A 47 -2.65 17.69 8.52
C SER A 47 -1.29 16.97 8.61
N SER A 48 -1.28 15.63 8.63
CA SER A 48 -0.06 14.83 8.73
C SER A 48 0.47 14.37 7.36
N LEU A 49 -0.35 14.42 6.30
CA LEU A 49 0.11 14.08 4.94
C LEU A 49 1.21 15.03 4.47
N ARG A 50 2.24 14.47 3.85
CA ARG A 50 3.40 15.18 3.30
C ARG A 50 3.69 14.68 1.89
N GLU A 51 4.32 15.53 1.08
CA GLU A 51 4.87 15.16 -0.23
C GLU A 51 3.84 14.44 -1.12
N SER A 52 4.21 13.29 -1.72
CA SER A 52 3.36 12.51 -2.62
C SER A 52 2.02 12.10 -1.98
N ALA A 53 1.98 11.93 -0.66
CA ALA A 53 0.76 11.58 0.06
C ALA A 53 -0.21 12.77 0.16
N ALA A 54 0.31 14.00 0.27
CA ALA A 54 -0.50 15.21 0.31
C ALA A 54 -1.13 15.53 -1.07
N GLU A 55 -0.49 15.11 -2.16
CA GLU A 55 -1.04 15.29 -3.51
C GLU A 55 -2.36 14.53 -3.74
N VAL A 56 -2.67 13.49 -2.95
CA VAL A 56 -3.98 12.80 -2.98
C VAL A 56 -5.13 13.77 -2.73
N LEU A 57 -4.89 14.85 -1.97
CA LEU A 57 -5.91 15.81 -1.60
C LEU A 57 -6.36 16.67 -2.78
N GLN A 58 -5.56 16.82 -3.84
CA GLN A 58 -5.88 17.69 -4.98
C GLN A 58 -7.12 17.21 -5.77
N GLY A 59 -7.43 15.90 -5.71
CA GLY A 59 -8.59 15.30 -6.38
C GLY A 59 -9.86 15.23 -5.51
N ILE A 60 -9.77 15.63 -4.24
CA ILE A 60 -10.88 15.48 -3.28
C ILE A 60 -11.54 16.84 -3.04
N PRO A 61 -12.86 16.98 -3.23
CA PRO A 61 -13.58 18.20 -2.89
C PRO A 61 -13.39 18.60 -1.41
N ALA A 62 -13.27 19.90 -1.14
CA ALA A 62 -12.94 20.41 0.20
C ALA A 62 -13.97 20.03 1.28
N ASP A 63 -15.25 19.90 0.92
CA ASP A 63 -16.31 19.44 1.82
C ASP A 63 -16.17 17.96 2.20
N LYS A 64 -15.49 17.17 1.36
CA LYS A 64 -15.20 15.75 1.57
C LYS A 64 -13.89 15.49 2.31
N LEU A 65 -13.02 16.49 2.47
CA LEU A 65 -11.82 16.41 3.31
C LEU A 65 -12.13 16.28 4.81
N ARG A 66 -13.42 16.30 5.18
CA ARG A 66 -13.92 16.08 6.53
C ARG A 66 -14.35 14.62 6.77
N ASP A 67 -14.45 13.85 5.71
CA ASP A 67 -14.85 12.44 5.74
C ASP A 67 -13.62 11.54 5.72
N LEU A 68 -13.37 10.88 6.86
CA LEU A 68 -12.23 9.99 7.05
C LEU A 68 -12.21 8.89 5.99
N THR A 69 -13.35 8.27 5.69
CA THR A 69 -13.44 7.17 4.73
C THR A 69 -13.08 7.60 3.31
N THR A 70 -13.42 8.83 2.93
CA THR A 70 -13.05 9.36 1.61
C THR A 70 -11.53 9.51 1.47
N ILE A 71 -10.87 10.04 2.51
CA ILE A 71 -9.40 10.23 2.51
C ILE A 71 -8.68 8.87 2.54
N GLU A 72 -9.12 7.94 3.38
CA GLU A 72 -8.56 6.58 3.47
C GLU A 72 -8.66 5.82 2.14
N LYS A 73 -9.81 5.92 1.45
CA LYS A 73 -9.99 5.30 0.13
C LYS A 73 -9.08 5.91 -0.92
N ALA A 74 -8.91 7.23 -0.93
CA ALA A 74 -8.05 7.90 -1.90
C ALA A 74 -6.57 7.56 -1.67
N LEU A 75 -6.14 7.49 -0.40
CA LEU A 75 -4.81 6.98 -0.03
C LEU A 75 -4.64 5.51 -0.42
N GLY A 76 -5.66 4.68 -0.18
CA GLY A 76 -5.69 3.27 -0.61
C GLY A 76 -5.71 3.10 -2.13
N PHE A 77 -6.25 4.04 -2.89
CA PHE A 77 -6.18 3.96 -4.35
C PHE A 77 -4.78 4.28 -4.88
N ARG A 78 -4.12 5.29 -4.30
CA ARG A 78 -2.79 5.74 -4.74
C ARG A 78 -1.63 4.88 -4.21
N PHE A 79 -1.72 4.45 -2.96
CA PHE A 79 -0.66 3.72 -2.24
C PHE A 79 -1.11 2.34 -1.74
N GLY A 80 -2.39 2.02 -1.91
CA GLY A 80 -2.94 0.74 -1.50
C GLY A 80 -2.72 -0.36 -2.53
N ASP A 81 -3.23 -1.53 -2.17
CA ASP A 81 -2.88 -2.80 -2.80
C ASP A 81 -3.41 -2.95 -4.24
N SER A 82 -4.13 -1.99 -4.83
CA SER A 82 -4.60 -2.10 -6.22
C SER A 82 -3.44 -2.22 -7.22
N HIS A 83 -2.37 -1.43 -7.03
CA HIS A 83 -1.14 -1.57 -7.82
C HIS A 83 -0.31 -2.77 -7.40
N LEU A 84 -0.29 -3.11 -6.10
CA LEU A 84 0.46 -4.24 -5.57
C LEU A 84 -0.14 -5.59 -6.01
N MET A 85 -1.46 -5.69 -6.03
CA MET A 85 -2.25 -6.81 -6.52
C MET A 85 -2.10 -6.97 -8.04
N GLN A 86 -2.10 -5.87 -8.82
CA GLN A 86 -1.75 -5.95 -10.25
C GLN A 86 -0.32 -6.43 -10.47
N PHE A 87 0.61 -5.98 -9.63
CA PHE A 87 1.99 -6.44 -9.64
C PHE A 87 2.07 -7.95 -9.33
N TYR A 88 1.48 -8.43 -8.24
CA TYR A 88 1.46 -9.85 -7.88
C TYR A 88 0.72 -10.71 -8.91
N ARG A 89 -0.38 -10.22 -9.49
CA ARG A 89 -1.06 -10.89 -10.63
C ARG A 89 -0.14 -11.01 -11.84
N THR A 90 0.70 -10.01 -12.09
CA THR A 90 1.66 -10.01 -13.20
C THR A 90 2.85 -10.93 -12.90
N GLU A 91 3.37 -10.90 -11.66
CA GLU A 91 4.43 -11.79 -11.19
C GLU A 91 3.96 -13.26 -11.24
N LEU A 92 2.75 -13.56 -10.77
CA LEU A 92 2.13 -14.88 -10.86
C LEU A 92 1.97 -15.34 -12.32
N LYS A 93 1.49 -14.47 -13.23
CA LYS A 93 1.35 -14.80 -14.66
C LYS A 93 2.68 -15.08 -15.36
N THR A 94 3.75 -14.43 -14.92
CA THR A 94 5.07 -14.54 -15.53
C THR A 94 5.96 -15.55 -14.82
N ARG A 95 5.50 -16.10 -13.69
CA ARG A 95 6.24 -17.06 -12.88
C ARG A 95 6.52 -18.34 -13.66
N ARG A 96 7.81 -18.65 -13.79
CA ARG A 96 8.31 -19.91 -14.36
C ARG A 96 9.38 -20.50 -13.46
N GLN A 97 9.37 -21.82 -13.31
CA GLN A 97 10.39 -22.53 -12.55
C GLN A 97 11.77 -22.23 -13.14
N LYS A 98 12.74 -21.90 -12.28
CA LYS A 98 14.14 -21.71 -12.69
C LYS A 98 14.88 -23.05 -12.75
N PRO A 99 15.97 -23.19 -13.55
CA PRO A 99 16.68 -24.46 -13.72
C PRO A 99 17.18 -25.11 -12.42
N GLU A 100 17.51 -24.29 -11.41
CA GLU A 100 18.06 -24.72 -10.12
C GLU A 100 17.01 -24.72 -8.99
N GLU A 101 15.77 -24.35 -9.31
CA GLU A 101 14.71 -24.21 -8.32
C GLU A 101 13.92 -25.51 -8.16
N SER A 102 13.79 -25.98 -6.92
CA SER A 102 12.98 -27.15 -6.63
C SER A 102 11.49 -26.87 -6.82
N LEU A 103 10.72 -27.91 -7.12
CA LEU A 103 9.27 -27.80 -7.27
C LEU A 103 8.58 -27.32 -5.99
N GLN A 104 9.11 -27.65 -4.79
CA GLN A 104 8.54 -27.16 -3.54
C GLN A 104 8.70 -25.65 -3.39
N VAL A 105 9.86 -25.10 -3.77
CA VAL A 105 10.11 -23.66 -3.71
C VAL A 105 9.23 -22.91 -4.70
N MET A 106 9.08 -23.45 -5.92
CA MET A 106 8.13 -22.92 -6.91
C MET A 106 6.69 -22.94 -6.40
N ALA A 107 6.24 -24.05 -5.80
CA ALA A 107 4.87 -24.18 -5.28
C ALA A 107 4.59 -23.20 -4.13
N ALA A 108 5.50 -23.09 -3.17
CA ALA A 108 5.35 -22.15 -2.04
C ALA A 108 5.29 -20.70 -2.51
N ASP A 109 6.08 -20.33 -3.53
CA ASP A 109 6.05 -18.98 -4.09
C ASP A 109 4.78 -18.71 -4.92
N VAL A 110 4.25 -19.70 -5.64
CA VAL A 110 2.95 -19.61 -6.31
C VAL A 110 1.81 -19.44 -5.30
N GLU A 111 1.78 -20.24 -4.23
CA GLU A 111 0.77 -20.11 -3.16
C GLU A 111 0.83 -18.72 -2.51
N ARG A 112 2.04 -18.25 -2.19
CA ARG A 112 2.25 -16.90 -1.66
C ARG A 112 1.71 -15.84 -2.62
N LEU A 113 2.06 -15.91 -3.91
CA LEU A 113 1.63 -14.95 -4.92
C LEU A 113 0.11 -14.99 -5.15
N MET A 114 -0.52 -16.16 -5.05
CA MET A 114 -1.98 -16.30 -5.11
C MET A 114 -2.65 -15.57 -3.95
N SER A 115 -2.23 -15.80 -2.70
CA SER A 115 -2.81 -15.12 -1.53
C SER A 115 -2.61 -13.61 -1.54
N LEU A 116 -1.57 -13.11 -2.21
CA LEU A 116 -1.29 -11.68 -2.35
C LEU A 116 -2.02 -11.04 -3.56
N ALA A 117 -2.50 -11.85 -4.49
CA ALA A 117 -3.19 -11.41 -5.70
C ALA A 117 -4.74 -11.43 -5.59
N GLU A 118 -5.25 -11.85 -4.42
CA GLU A 118 -6.66 -12.09 -4.09
C GLU A 118 -7.36 -10.86 -3.49
#